data_AF-A0A4R7PC41-F1
#
_entry.id   AF-A0A4R7PC41-F1
#
_cell.length_a   1.000
_cell.length_b   1.000
_cell.length_c   1.000
_cell.angle_alpha   90.00
_cell.angle_beta   90.00
_cell.angle_gamma   90.00
#
_symmetry.space_group_name_H-M   'P 1'
#
loop_
_entity.id
_entity.type
_entity.pdbx_description
1 polymer ?
#
loop_
_entity_poly.entity_id
_entity_poly.type
_entity_poly.pdbx_seq_one_letter_code
_entity_poly.pdbx_strand_id
1 'polypeptide(L)'
;MNLHRKTSSVRSTFESGHNILSATGLSRAFLRGMFASSGLFGADSSLSGPEQASLYAELKLPAGTVPPFCVTTDVPNHWRLAAIRSVVRVILGGNVDGYARQIAFARQFGVSGDVLSEVTRTVRTAMLVYGVGAPVQRDVRFDIIASATPGANEHSTQRSRA
;
A
#
# COMPACT_ATOMS: atom_id res chain seq x y z
N MET A 1 50.07 6.90 -9.04
CA MET A 1 49.58 6.12 -7.88
C MET A 1 48.08 5.92 -8.05
N ASN A 2 47.67 4.67 -8.27
CA ASN A 2 46.29 4.28 -8.58
C ASN A 2 45.40 4.27 -7.33
N LEU A 3 44.42 5.17 -7.26
CA LEU A 3 43.33 5.06 -6.27
C LEU A 3 42.29 4.05 -6.78
N HIS A 4 42.38 2.84 -6.24
CA HIS A 4 41.31 1.84 -6.31
C HIS A 4 40.04 2.40 -5.67
N ARG A 5 39.12 2.90 -6.48
CA ARG A 5 37.74 3.16 -6.06
C ARG A 5 37.04 1.81 -5.88
N LYS A 6 36.99 1.31 -4.63
CA LYS A 6 36.09 0.20 -4.26
C LYS A 6 34.66 0.62 -4.59
N THR A 7 34.14 0.15 -5.72
CA THR A 7 32.72 0.14 -6.00
C THR A 7 32.09 -0.91 -5.09
N SER A 8 31.70 -0.49 -3.89
CA SER A 8 30.83 -1.26 -3.03
C SER A 8 29.50 -1.45 -3.77
N SER A 9 29.35 -2.58 -4.45
CA SER A 9 28.09 -3.06 -4.99
C SER A 9 27.16 -3.31 -3.80
N VAL A 10 26.37 -2.31 -3.45
CA VAL A 10 25.34 -2.43 -2.43
C VAL A 10 24.15 -3.12 -3.08
N ARG A 11 24.01 -4.41 -2.75
CA ARG A 11 22.86 -5.26 -3.04
C ARG A 11 21.55 -4.50 -2.79
N SER A 12 20.72 -4.50 -3.83
CA SER A 12 19.31 -4.12 -3.85
C SER A 12 18.59 -4.53 -2.57
N THR A 13 18.30 -3.56 -1.71
CA THR A 13 17.49 -3.74 -0.49
C THR A 13 16.00 -3.65 -0.83
N PHE A 14 15.56 -4.34 -1.90
CA PHE A 14 14.16 -4.79 -2.04
C PHE A 14 13.95 -6.17 -1.39
N GLU A 15 14.97 -6.73 -0.74
CA GLU A 15 14.91 -7.92 0.13
C GLU A 15 14.48 -7.58 1.57
N SER A 16 13.28 -7.03 1.76
CA SER A 16 12.63 -7.08 3.09
C SER A 16 11.10 -7.17 3.00
N GLY A 17 10.61 -8.35 2.61
CA GLY A 17 9.67 -9.08 3.48
C GLY A 17 8.19 -8.69 3.59
N HIS A 18 7.63 -7.73 2.84
CA HIS A 18 6.20 -7.36 3.01
C HIS A 18 5.43 -7.08 1.72
N ASN A 19 5.57 -7.92 0.69
CA ASN A 19 4.60 -7.93 -0.43
C ASN A 19 4.00 -9.32 -0.63
N ILE A 20 2.77 -9.40 -1.18
CA ILE A 20 2.03 -10.67 -1.31
C ILE A 20 2.81 -11.73 -2.10
N LEU A 21 3.64 -11.32 -3.08
CA LEU A 21 4.49 -12.25 -3.83
C LEU A 21 5.56 -12.87 -2.93
N SER A 22 6.26 -12.06 -2.12
CA SER A 22 7.26 -12.53 -1.17
C SER A 22 6.66 -13.30 0.01
N ALA A 23 5.46 -12.93 0.46
CA ALA A 23 4.80 -13.56 1.61
C ALA A 23 4.20 -14.92 1.28
N THR A 24 3.71 -15.09 0.05
CA THR A 24 3.04 -16.33 -0.39
C THR A 24 3.94 -17.23 -1.24
N GLY A 25 5.01 -16.70 -1.82
CA GLY A 25 5.81 -17.40 -2.84
C GLY A 25 5.07 -17.63 -4.16
N LEU A 26 3.85 -17.11 -4.32
CA LEU A 26 3.01 -17.33 -5.49
C LEU A 26 3.42 -16.43 -6.65
N SER A 27 3.34 -16.95 -7.86
CA SER A 27 3.58 -16.18 -9.07
C SER A 27 2.47 -15.15 -9.30
N ARG A 28 2.80 -14.06 -10.00
CA ARG A 28 1.78 -13.07 -10.42
C ARG A 28 0.68 -13.72 -11.26
N ALA A 29 1.03 -14.67 -12.14
CA ALA A 29 0.06 -15.36 -12.99
C ALA A 29 -0.94 -16.17 -12.16
N PHE A 30 -0.45 -16.88 -11.13
CA PHE A 30 -1.32 -17.61 -10.22
C PHE A 30 -2.25 -16.67 -9.44
N LEU A 31 -1.72 -15.59 -8.86
CA LEU A 31 -2.53 -14.61 -8.14
C LEU A 31 -3.58 -13.94 -9.04
N ARG A 32 -3.25 -13.65 -10.31
CA ARG A 32 -4.24 -13.14 -11.28
C ARG A 32 -5.37 -14.13 -11.51
N GLY A 33 -5.05 -15.42 -11.67
CA GLY A 33 -6.07 -16.47 -11.82
C GLY A 33 -6.95 -16.60 -10.58
N MET A 34 -6.33 -16.57 -9.40
CA MET A 34 -7.05 -16.62 -8.13
C MET A 34 -7.99 -15.42 -7.98
N PHE A 35 -7.52 -14.19 -8.20
CA PHE A 35 -8.35 -12.99 -8.11
C PHE A 35 -9.41 -12.89 -9.20
N ALA A 36 -9.17 -13.45 -10.39
CA ALA A 36 -10.23 -13.55 -11.41
C ALA A 36 -11.35 -14.51 -10.96
N SER A 37 -11.02 -15.58 -10.23
CA SER A 37 -12.00 -16.55 -9.74
C SER A 37 -12.75 -16.09 -8.47
N SER A 38 -12.03 -15.47 -7.54
CA SER A 38 -12.50 -15.21 -6.17
C SER A 38 -12.72 -13.73 -5.89
N GLY A 39 -12.31 -12.84 -6.80
CA GLY A 39 -12.27 -11.39 -6.56
C GLY A 39 -11.07 -10.96 -5.71
N LEU A 40 -10.92 -9.63 -5.58
CA LEU A 40 -9.91 -8.97 -4.76
C LEU A 40 -10.31 -8.82 -3.28
N PHE A 41 -11.57 -9.06 -2.95
CA PHE A 41 -12.14 -8.83 -1.62
C PHE A 41 -12.59 -10.15 -1.02
N GLY A 42 -12.32 -10.33 0.28
CA GLY A 42 -12.82 -11.48 1.04
C GLY A 42 -14.26 -11.30 1.52
N ALA A 43 -14.84 -12.35 2.09
CA ALA A 43 -16.18 -12.31 2.69
C ALA A 43 -16.27 -11.31 3.86
N ASP A 44 -15.17 -11.12 4.60
CA ASP A 44 -15.07 -10.20 5.75
C ASP A 44 -14.57 -8.81 5.34
N SER A 45 -14.80 -8.40 4.09
CA SER A 45 -14.37 -7.08 3.60
C SER A 45 -15.05 -5.96 4.39
N SER A 46 -14.26 -4.96 4.79
CA SER A 46 -14.76 -3.71 5.36
C SER A 46 -15.44 -2.83 4.31
N LEU A 47 -15.28 -3.13 3.02
CA LEU A 47 -15.89 -2.41 1.91
C LEU A 47 -17.24 -3.02 1.55
N SER A 48 -18.26 -2.18 1.47
CA SER A 48 -19.56 -2.54 0.89
C SER A 48 -19.44 -2.84 -0.60
N GLY A 49 -20.38 -3.61 -1.16
CA GLY A 49 -20.43 -3.95 -2.59
C GLY A 49 -20.26 -2.75 -3.54
N PRO A 50 -20.92 -1.60 -3.32
CA PRO A 50 -20.74 -0.43 -4.20
C PRO A 50 -19.34 0.22 -4.08
N GLU A 51 -18.72 0.17 -2.91
CA GLU A 51 -17.35 0.65 -2.71
C GLU A 51 -16.34 -0.27 -3.41
N GLN A 52 -16.56 -1.59 -3.33
CA GLN A 52 -15.77 -2.59 -4.07
C GLN A 52 -15.89 -2.37 -5.59
N ALA A 53 -17.11 -2.20 -6.09
CA ALA A 53 -17.38 -1.91 -7.51
C ALA A 53 -16.71 -0.61 -7.96
N SER A 54 -16.74 0.42 -7.12
CA SER A 54 -16.03 1.68 -7.36
C SER A 54 -14.51 1.50 -7.42
N LEU A 55 -13.94 0.62 -6.59
CA LEU A 55 -12.52 0.28 -6.64
C LEU A 55 -12.16 -0.41 -7.96
N TYR A 56 -12.91 -1.42 -8.37
CA TYR A 56 -12.69 -2.11 -9.64
C TYR A 56 -12.73 -1.15 -10.85
N ALA A 57 -13.68 -0.21 -10.85
CA ALA A 57 -13.80 0.79 -11.90
C ALA A 57 -12.57 1.72 -11.97
N GLU A 58 -12.02 2.16 -10.84
CA GLU A 58 -10.82 3.01 -10.80
C GLU A 58 -9.53 2.24 -11.14
N LEU A 59 -9.45 0.95 -10.76
CA LEU A 59 -8.28 0.12 -11.01
C LEU A 59 -8.07 -0.24 -12.49
N LYS A 60 -9.12 -0.14 -13.33
CA LYS A 60 -9.08 -0.44 -14.76
C LYS A 60 -8.44 -1.81 -15.07
N LEU A 61 -8.82 -2.81 -14.29
CA LEU A 61 -8.27 -4.16 -14.42
C LEU A 61 -8.69 -4.82 -15.74
N PRO A 62 -7.93 -5.83 -16.22
CA PRO A 62 -8.31 -6.59 -17.41
C PRO A 62 -9.71 -7.20 -17.29
N ALA A 63 -10.42 -7.28 -18.43
CA ALA A 63 -11.72 -7.93 -18.53
C ALA A 63 -11.69 -9.35 -17.92
N GLY A 64 -12.74 -9.72 -17.18
CA GLY A 64 -12.80 -10.99 -16.43
C GLY A 64 -12.19 -10.96 -15.03
N THR A 65 -11.59 -9.85 -14.60
CA THR A 65 -11.12 -9.66 -13.21
C THR A 65 -12.21 -9.10 -12.28
N VAL A 66 -13.26 -8.52 -12.85
CA VAL A 66 -14.40 -8.01 -12.09
C VAL A 66 -15.34 -9.19 -11.82
N PRO A 67 -15.52 -9.59 -10.55
CA PRO A 67 -16.45 -10.67 -10.25
C PRO A 67 -17.90 -10.26 -10.57
N PRO A 68 -18.75 -11.22 -10.97
CA PRO A 68 -20.12 -10.96 -11.43
C PRO A 68 -21.05 -10.36 -10.35
N PHE A 69 -20.65 -10.43 -9.08
CA PHE A 69 -21.44 -9.99 -7.92
C PHE A 69 -21.21 -8.52 -7.52
N CYS A 70 -20.43 -7.74 -8.27
CA CYS A 70 -20.23 -6.28 -8.01
C CYS A 70 -21.46 -5.41 -8.40
N VAL A 71 -22.66 -5.97 -8.46
CA VAL A 71 -23.89 -5.23 -8.77
C VAL A 71 -24.73 -5.12 -7.52
N THR A 72 -24.73 -3.95 -6.91
CA THR A 72 -25.55 -3.63 -5.73
C THR A 72 -26.33 -2.34 -5.99
N THR A 73 -27.60 -2.34 -5.59
CA THR A 73 -28.56 -1.23 -5.75
C THR A 73 -28.50 -0.17 -4.65
N ASP A 74 -27.75 -0.43 -3.57
CA ASP A 74 -27.48 0.60 -2.57
C ASP A 74 -26.46 1.58 -3.14
N VAL A 75 -26.86 2.85 -3.25
CA VAL A 75 -25.94 3.93 -3.60
C VAL A 75 -25.40 4.45 -2.27
N PRO A 76 -24.13 4.15 -1.90
CA PRO A 76 -23.54 4.79 -0.73
C PRO A 76 -23.57 6.30 -0.96
N ASN A 77 -23.61 7.04 0.14
CA ASN A 77 -23.47 8.48 0.12
C ASN A 77 -22.36 8.91 -0.86
N HIS A 78 -22.74 9.65 -1.91
CA HIS A 78 -21.88 9.97 -3.05
C HIS A 78 -20.53 10.60 -2.62
N TRP A 79 -20.53 11.36 -1.52
CA TRP A 79 -19.33 11.95 -0.93
C TRP A 79 -18.35 10.92 -0.36
N ARG A 80 -18.84 9.81 0.19
CA ARG A 80 -18.01 8.74 0.76
C ARG A 80 -17.28 8.00 -0.35
N LEU A 81 -18.00 7.67 -1.42
CA LEU A 81 -17.41 7.09 -2.62
C LEU A 81 -16.38 8.02 -3.26
N ALA A 82 -16.67 9.32 -3.34
CA ALA A 82 -15.72 10.31 -3.86
C ALA A 82 -14.43 10.36 -3.02
N ALA A 83 -14.54 10.32 -1.69
CA ALA A 83 -13.40 10.28 -0.79
C ALA A 83 -12.54 9.03 -1.00
N ILE A 84 -13.15 7.85 -1.10
CA ILE A 84 -12.44 6.59 -1.37
C ILE A 84 -11.74 6.66 -2.73
N ARG A 85 -12.42 7.11 -3.79
CA ARG A 85 -11.83 7.28 -5.12
C ARG A 85 -10.64 8.24 -5.13
N SER A 86 -10.71 9.33 -4.35
CA SER A 86 -9.60 10.27 -4.22
C SER A 86 -8.35 9.61 -3.64
N VAL A 87 -8.51 8.78 -2.60
CA VAL A 87 -7.42 7.99 -2.01
C VAL A 87 -6.84 7.02 -3.05
N VAL A 88 -7.71 6.28 -3.77
CA VAL A 88 -7.29 5.33 -4.81
C VAL A 88 -6.44 6.01 -5.89
N ARG A 89 -6.90 7.15 -6.41
CA ARG A 89 -6.18 7.90 -7.46
C ARG A 89 -4.82 8.39 -7.00
N VAL A 90 -4.70 8.82 -5.75
CA VAL A 90 -3.41 9.24 -5.19
C VAL A 90 -2.44 8.06 -5.04
N ILE A 91 -2.93 6.88 -4.64
CA ILE A 91 -2.11 5.66 -4.60
C ILE A 91 -1.69 5.27 -6.02
N LEU A 92 -2.63 5.21 -6.96
CA LEU A 92 -2.37 4.86 -8.36
C LEU A 92 -1.42 5.86 -9.03
N GLY A 93 -1.49 7.14 -8.67
CA GLY A 93 -0.59 8.18 -9.18
C GLY A 93 0.80 8.20 -8.52
N GLY A 94 1.04 7.39 -7.48
CA GLY A 94 2.31 7.37 -6.75
C GLY A 94 2.60 8.65 -5.95
N ASN A 95 1.58 9.46 -5.65
CA ASN A 95 1.77 10.74 -4.96
C ASN A 95 1.81 10.53 -3.43
N VAL A 96 3.00 10.24 -2.90
CA VAL A 96 3.22 9.95 -1.48
C VAL A 96 2.83 11.14 -0.59
N ASP A 97 3.17 12.37 -1.00
CA ASP A 97 2.88 13.59 -0.23
C ASP A 97 1.38 13.91 -0.19
N GLY A 98 0.66 13.55 -1.26
CA GLY A 98 -0.80 13.67 -1.35
C GLY A 98 -1.53 12.61 -0.52
N TYR A 99 -0.92 11.46 -0.24
CA TYR A 99 -1.60 10.32 0.38
C TYR A 99 -2.09 10.64 1.79
N ALA A 100 -1.21 11.17 2.67
CA ALA A 100 -1.59 11.52 4.04
C ALA A 100 -2.74 12.54 4.08
N ARG A 101 -2.72 13.52 3.18
CA ARG A 101 -3.80 14.52 3.05
C ARG A 101 -5.12 13.87 2.61
N GLN A 102 -5.09 12.97 1.65
CA GLN A 102 -6.32 12.28 1.20
C GLN A 102 -6.87 11.31 2.24
N ILE A 103 -6.02 10.66 3.03
CA ILE A 103 -6.45 9.84 4.17
C ILE A 103 -7.16 10.69 5.21
N ALA A 104 -6.60 11.85 5.57
CA ALA A 104 -7.23 12.78 6.52
C ALA A 104 -8.57 13.32 5.99
N PHE A 105 -8.62 13.71 4.71
CA PHE A 105 -9.85 14.13 4.05
C PHE A 105 -10.92 13.04 4.10
N ALA A 106 -10.58 11.80 3.72
CA ALA A 106 -11.55 10.71 3.72
C ALA A 106 -12.13 10.40 5.11
N ARG A 107 -11.35 10.57 6.18
CA ARG A 107 -11.84 10.43 7.56
C ARG A 107 -12.88 11.49 7.94
N GLN A 108 -12.78 12.71 7.41
CA GLN A 108 -13.80 13.76 7.62
C GLN A 108 -15.15 13.35 7.00
N PHE A 109 -15.11 12.54 5.95
CA PHE A 109 -16.27 11.90 5.33
C PHE A 109 -16.54 10.52 5.93
N GLY A 110 -16.29 10.31 7.23
CA GLY A 110 -16.67 9.09 7.94
C GLY A 110 -16.08 7.78 7.40
N VAL A 111 -15.04 7.82 6.56
CA VAL A 111 -14.36 6.61 6.10
C VAL A 111 -13.47 6.10 7.24
N SER A 112 -13.74 4.87 7.69
CA SER A 112 -13.05 4.29 8.84
C SER A 112 -11.59 3.94 8.52
N GLY A 113 -10.78 3.75 9.57
CA GLY A 113 -9.40 3.30 9.43
C GLY A 113 -9.29 1.95 8.72
N ASP A 114 -10.20 1.02 9.01
CA ASP A 114 -10.20 -0.32 8.43
C ASP A 114 -10.48 -0.28 6.92
N VAL A 115 -11.48 0.51 6.50
CA VAL A 115 -11.79 0.72 5.08
C VAL A 115 -10.59 1.32 4.35
N LEU A 116 -9.93 2.34 4.93
CA LEU A 116 -8.77 2.97 4.31
C LEU A 116 -7.56 2.03 4.24
N SER A 117 -7.37 1.20 5.26
CA SER A 117 -6.32 0.18 5.29
C SER A 117 -6.55 -0.88 4.21
N GLU A 118 -7.78 -1.37 4.08
CA GLU A 118 -8.16 -2.35 3.06
C GLU A 118 -8.03 -1.76 1.65
N VAL A 119 -8.56 -0.56 1.39
CA VAL A 119 -8.38 0.14 0.11
C VAL A 119 -6.90 0.24 -0.26
N THR A 120 -6.06 0.66 0.69
CA THR A 120 -4.63 0.82 0.45
C THR A 120 -3.97 -0.51 0.11
N ARG A 121 -4.28 -1.58 0.85
CA ARG A 121 -3.75 -2.92 0.61
C ARG A 121 -4.21 -3.47 -0.74
N THR A 122 -5.48 -3.32 -1.07
CA THR A 122 -6.07 -3.82 -2.31
C THR A 122 -5.49 -3.10 -3.53
N VAL A 123 -5.41 -1.77 -3.50
CA VAL A 123 -4.82 -1.01 -4.62
C VAL A 123 -3.36 -1.38 -4.82
N ARG A 124 -2.54 -1.44 -3.75
CA ARG A 124 -1.13 -1.85 -3.86
C ARG A 124 -0.97 -3.28 -4.38
N THR A 125 -1.84 -4.20 -3.95
CA THR A 125 -1.88 -5.58 -4.46
C THR A 125 -2.19 -5.60 -5.95
N ALA A 126 -3.21 -4.83 -6.38
CA ALA A 126 -3.57 -4.73 -7.78
C ALA A 126 -2.43 -4.14 -8.62
N MET A 127 -1.78 -3.07 -8.17
CA MET A 127 -0.60 -2.49 -8.83
C MET A 127 0.52 -3.54 -8.99
N LEU A 128 0.81 -4.31 -7.94
CA LEU A 128 1.88 -5.31 -7.96
C LEU A 128 1.57 -6.50 -8.88
N VAL A 129 0.33 -6.97 -8.86
CA VAL A 129 -0.09 -8.19 -9.56
C VAL A 129 -0.44 -7.90 -11.01
N TYR A 130 -1.16 -6.81 -11.29
CA TYR A 130 -1.61 -6.45 -12.64
C TYR A 130 -0.71 -5.42 -13.34
N GLY A 131 0.15 -4.72 -12.60
CA GLY A 131 0.99 -3.67 -13.19
C GLY A 131 0.22 -2.39 -13.51
N VAL A 132 -0.88 -2.13 -12.82
CA VAL A 132 -1.69 -0.90 -12.98
C VAL A 132 -1.10 0.27 -12.18
N GLY A 133 -1.47 1.50 -12.56
CA GLY A 133 -0.99 2.73 -11.92
C GLY A 133 0.33 3.25 -12.50
N ALA A 134 0.83 4.33 -11.92
CA ALA A 134 2.14 4.88 -12.24
C ALA A 134 3.22 3.82 -11.93
N PRO A 135 4.28 3.72 -12.77
CA PRO A 135 5.40 2.86 -12.45
C PRO A 135 5.93 3.28 -11.09
N VAL A 136 5.89 2.37 -10.12
CA VAL A 136 6.50 2.57 -8.81
C VAL A 136 7.96 2.88 -9.09
N GLN A 137 8.36 4.15 -9.03
CA GLN A 137 9.77 4.51 -9.11
C GLN A 137 10.44 3.75 -7.98
N ARG A 138 11.32 2.83 -8.33
CA ARG A 138 12.01 1.90 -7.42
C ARG A 138 13.04 2.61 -6.52
N ASP A 139 12.93 3.93 -6.33
CA ASP A 139 13.88 4.77 -5.59
C ASP A 139 13.16 5.66 -4.58
N VAL A 140 12.42 5.04 -3.65
CA VAL A 140 12.02 5.73 -2.42
C VAL A 140 12.65 5.01 -1.24
N ARG A 141 13.80 5.54 -0.81
CA ARG A 141 14.38 5.26 0.51
C ARG A 141 13.45 5.85 1.56
N PHE A 142 12.78 4.99 2.31
CA PHE A 142 12.13 5.41 3.55
C PHE A 142 13.16 5.29 4.67
N ASP A 143 13.78 6.40 5.04
CA ASP A 143 14.43 6.51 6.35
C ASP A 143 13.33 6.52 7.41
N ILE A 144 13.00 5.34 7.92
CA ILE A 144 12.19 5.20 9.13
C ILE A 144 13.06 5.65 10.28
N ILE A 145 12.83 6.86 10.77
CA ILE A 145 13.35 7.32 12.07
C ILE A 145 12.64 6.47 13.15
N ALA A 146 13.26 5.36 13.51
CA ALA A 146 12.91 4.59 14.70
C ALA A 146 13.43 5.32 15.94
N SER A 147 12.51 6.02 16.61
CA SER A 147 12.43 6.38 18.03
C SER A 147 13.68 6.28 18.92
N ALA A 148 13.99 7.38 19.63
CA ALA A 148 14.53 7.31 20.98
C ALA A 148 13.86 8.37 21.88
N THR A 149 13.00 7.88 22.76
CA THR A 149 12.40 8.52 23.93
C THR A 149 13.47 9.15 24.83
N PRO A 150 13.33 10.38 25.36
CA PRO A 150 14.25 10.89 26.37
C PRO A 150 13.78 10.39 27.74
N GLY A 151 14.45 9.36 28.27
CA GLY A 151 14.21 8.80 29.59
C GLY A 151 15.54 8.49 30.29
N ALA A 152 15.77 9.20 31.39
CA ALA A 152 16.90 9.17 32.31
C ALA A 152 17.55 7.79 32.57
N ASN A 153 18.89 7.77 32.66
CA ASN A 153 19.60 7.43 33.90
C ASN A 153 21.14 7.57 33.79
N GLU A 154 21.68 8.38 34.70
CA GLU A 154 22.84 8.10 35.56
C GLU A 154 24.18 7.74 34.90
N HIS A 155 25.02 8.76 34.72
CA HIS A 155 26.48 8.58 34.59
C HIS A 155 27.14 8.94 35.91
N SER A 156 27.34 7.93 36.76
CA SER A 156 28.31 7.99 37.85
C SER A 156 29.31 6.86 37.66
N THR A 157 30.59 7.22 37.77
CA THR A 157 31.74 6.40 38.20
C THR A 157 32.88 6.20 37.18
N GLN A 158 34.05 6.66 37.63
CA GLN A 158 35.43 6.24 37.35
C GLN A 158 36.01 6.40 35.93
N ARG A 159 36.82 7.45 35.79
CA ARG A 159 38.13 7.32 35.13
C ARG A 159 39.23 7.48 36.18
N SER A 160 39.82 6.35 36.57
CA SER A 160 41.16 6.30 37.16
C SER A 160 42.22 6.39 36.05
N ARG A 161 43.20 7.26 36.30
CA ARG A 161 44.64 7.15 35.98
C ARG A 161 45.08 6.65 34.60
N ALA A 162 45.74 7.53 33.86
CA ALA A 162 47.20 7.53 33.73
C ALA A 162 47.68 8.96 33.50
#